data_AF-A0A1H6BJZ4-F1
#
_entry.id   AF-A0A1H6BJZ4-F1
#
_cell.length_a   1.000
_cell.length_b   1.000
_cell.length_c   1.000
_cell.angle_alpha   90.00
_cell.angle_beta   90.00
_cell.angle_gamma   90.00
#
_symmetry.space_group_name_H-M   'P 1'
#
loop_
_entity.id
_entity.type
_entity.pdbx_description
1 polymer ?
#
loop_
_entity_poly.entity_id
_entity_poly.type
_entity_poly.pdbx_seq_one_letter_code
_entity_poly.pdbx_strand_id
1 'polypeptide(L)'
;MSNSHRPHRRRRRRRKSHAGRIGLAGALAGVLGVGAVVAGYVALKPDTEPQTSSNAAVQDGPGPSGGPAEPSDAPRTGPTLSVTTPEGYGYGLGAARTGTAGKPLSRSTAAPSGTAYAYAEYVLTNNQQQPVLLDFPADLFLPLKYVPSAARQRCMPQPGVPKDMCTLPNHSQVIARLNGSAAPIVQDGDALMPPGASYLVRIATDLPVDPRVGEEIRLYVWNARFTSDRRGIEVPLP
;
A
#
# COMPACT_ATOMS: atom_id res chain seq x y z
N MET A 1 38.25 15.56 -72.08
CA MET A 1 37.29 15.03 -73.09
C MET A 1 35.91 14.96 -72.46
N SER A 2 34.87 15.32 -73.21
CA SER A 2 33.48 15.38 -72.76
C SER A 2 32.71 14.13 -73.19
N ASN A 3 31.72 13.70 -72.40
CA ASN A 3 30.39 13.22 -72.82
C ASN A 3 29.63 12.71 -71.57
N SER A 4 28.60 13.40 -71.07
CA SER A 4 27.24 13.65 -71.61
C SER A 4 26.25 12.53 -71.20
N HIS A 5 25.32 12.83 -70.28
CA HIS A 5 23.89 13.15 -70.53
C HIS A 5 22.96 11.91 -70.38
N ARG A 6 22.16 11.82 -69.30
CA ARG A 6 20.80 12.41 -69.08
C ARG A 6 19.72 11.28 -69.01
N PRO A 7 18.43 11.53 -68.66
CA PRO A 7 17.84 10.82 -67.51
C PRO A 7 16.51 10.07 -67.80
N HIS A 8 15.98 9.33 -66.81
CA HIS A 8 14.59 8.86 -66.84
C HIS A 8 13.74 9.33 -65.65
N ARG A 9 12.76 10.20 -65.97
CA ARG A 9 11.55 10.47 -65.17
C ARG A 9 10.50 9.37 -65.39
N ARG A 10 9.74 9.01 -64.35
CA ARG A 10 8.26 8.79 -64.35
C ARG A 10 7.81 8.55 -62.89
N ARG A 11 7.13 9.48 -62.22
CA ARG A 11 5.71 9.92 -62.32
C ARG A 11 4.69 9.02 -61.58
N ARG A 12 4.03 9.65 -60.59
CA ARG A 12 2.63 9.43 -60.13
C ARG A 12 2.26 8.05 -59.55
N ARG A 13 1.83 8.07 -58.28
CA ARG A 13 0.38 8.19 -57.97
C ARG A 13 0.11 8.77 -56.57
N ARG A 14 -0.53 9.95 -56.53
CA ARG A 14 -1.43 10.32 -55.42
C ARG A 14 -2.58 9.31 -55.41
N ARG A 15 -2.94 8.79 -54.25
CA ARG A 15 -4.35 8.47 -53.92
C ARG A 15 -4.65 8.98 -52.51
N LYS A 16 -5.42 10.08 -52.45
CA LYS A 16 -6.34 10.31 -51.33
C LYS A 16 -7.58 9.48 -51.62
N SER A 17 -8.12 8.80 -50.63
CA SER A 17 -9.49 8.28 -50.66
C SER A 17 -10.19 8.66 -49.35
N HIS A 18 -11.18 9.52 -49.46
CA HIS A 18 -12.16 9.75 -48.39
C HIS A 18 -13.16 8.56 -48.33
N ALA A 19 -14.08 8.67 -47.36
CA ALA A 19 -15.34 7.94 -47.23
C ALA A 19 -15.28 6.59 -46.48
N GLY A 20 -15.45 6.71 -45.16
CA GLY A 20 -15.92 5.66 -44.26
C GLY A 20 -16.88 6.26 -43.24
N ARG A 21 -18.01 6.84 -43.71
CA ARG A 21 -19.07 7.33 -42.82
C ARG A 21 -19.85 6.13 -42.30
N ILE A 22 -19.75 5.84 -41.01
CA ILE A 22 -20.74 5.03 -40.29
C ILE A 22 -21.52 6.00 -39.41
N GLY A 23 -22.81 6.14 -39.69
CA GLY A 23 -23.70 6.99 -38.90
C GLY A 23 -24.30 6.21 -37.75
N LEU A 24 -24.39 6.85 -36.58
CA LEU A 24 -25.33 6.49 -35.53
C LEU A 24 -26.14 7.73 -35.21
N ALA A 25 -27.39 7.73 -35.68
CA ALA A 25 -28.42 8.64 -35.22
C ALA A 25 -29.05 8.06 -33.95
N GLY A 26 -29.45 8.90 -33.01
CA GLY A 26 -30.04 8.46 -31.75
C GLY A 26 -30.00 9.54 -30.67
N ALA A 27 -30.85 10.55 -30.81
CA ALA A 27 -31.08 11.52 -29.75
C ALA A 27 -32.03 10.93 -28.70
N LEU A 28 -31.79 11.18 -27.42
CA LEU A 28 -32.83 11.30 -26.39
C LEU A 28 -32.39 12.31 -25.33
N ALA A 29 -33.31 13.18 -24.94
CA ALA A 29 -33.15 14.15 -23.86
C ALA A 29 -33.73 13.58 -22.55
N GLY A 30 -33.29 14.11 -21.40
CA GLY A 30 -33.87 13.74 -20.10
C GLY A 30 -33.08 14.29 -18.92
N VAL A 31 -33.45 15.46 -18.43
CA VAL A 31 -33.07 15.96 -17.10
C VAL A 31 -34.24 15.71 -16.13
N LEU A 32 -33.91 15.43 -14.86
CA LEU A 32 -34.74 15.28 -13.65
C LEU A 32 -34.82 13.85 -13.11
N GLY A 33 -34.60 13.70 -11.79
CA GLY A 33 -34.77 12.43 -11.08
C GLY A 33 -33.90 12.24 -9.84
N VAL A 34 -33.93 13.15 -8.86
CA VAL A 34 -33.43 12.83 -7.51
C VAL A 34 -34.48 11.96 -6.82
N GLY A 35 -34.15 10.69 -6.56
CA GLY A 35 -35.00 9.76 -5.84
C GLY A 35 -34.16 8.85 -4.95
N ALA A 36 -34.26 9.03 -3.63
CA ALA A 36 -33.62 8.16 -2.66
C ALA A 36 -34.38 6.83 -2.55
N VAL A 37 -33.66 5.71 -2.52
CA VAL A 37 -34.22 4.40 -2.18
C VAL A 37 -33.39 3.79 -1.06
N VAL A 38 -34.04 3.53 0.07
CA VAL A 38 -33.48 2.85 1.24
C VAL A 38 -34.18 1.51 1.42
N ALA A 39 -33.45 0.42 1.17
CA ALA A 39 -33.69 -0.96 1.59
C ALA A 39 -32.39 -1.72 1.29
N GLY A 40 -31.99 -2.81 1.96
CA GLY A 40 -32.62 -3.67 2.97
C GLY A 40 -31.77 -4.96 3.00
N TYR A 41 -31.57 -5.58 4.16
CA TYR A 41 -30.46 -6.54 4.40
C TYR A 41 -30.84 -8.03 4.18
N VAL A 42 -29.82 -8.91 4.00
CA VAL A 42 -29.84 -10.42 3.93
C VAL A 42 -30.51 -11.02 2.66
N ALA A 43 -29.95 -11.98 1.89
CA ALA A 43 -29.45 -13.30 2.29
C ALA A 43 -28.72 -14.11 1.19
N LEU A 44 -27.73 -14.91 1.62
CA LEU A 44 -27.31 -16.26 1.15
C LEU A 44 -26.75 -16.54 -0.28
N LYS A 45 -25.61 -17.25 -0.24
CA LYS A 45 -24.91 -18.10 -1.26
C LYS A 45 -25.73 -19.37 -1.62
N PRO A 46 -25.35 -20.25 -2.58
CA PRO A 46 -23.99 -20.62 -3.06
C PRO A 46 -23.87 -20.75 -4.61
N ASP A 47 -22.81 -21.27 -5.23
CA ASP A 47 -21.33 -21.07 -5.15
C ASP A 47 -20.71 -21.56 -6.49
N THR A 48 -19.38 -21.64 -6.63
CA THR A 48 -18.68 -22.17 -7.82
C THR A 48 -17.33 -22.78 -7.43
N GLU A 49 -16.92 -23.82 -8.18
CA GLU A 49 -15.68 -24.61 -8.02
C GLU A 49 -14.36 -23.84 -8.28
N PRO A 50 -13.19 -24.40 -7.90
CA PRO A 50 -12.01 -23.58 -7.60
C PRO A 50 -11.21 -23.20 -8.85
N GLN A 51 -11.19 -21.90 -9.17
CA GLN A 51 -10.11 -21.35 -10.00
C GLN A 51 -8.87 -21.10 -9.14
N THR A 52 -7.78 -21.80 -9.48
CA THR A 52 -6.42 -21.48 -9.02
C THR A 52 -6.00 -20.12 -9.56
N SER A 53 -6.27 -19.08 -8.78
CA SER A 53 -5.75 -17.73 -8.99
C SER A 53 -4.71 -17.42 -7.92
N SER A 54 -3.47 -17.28 -8.34
CA SER A 54 -2.35 -16.84 -7.50
C SER A 54 -2.52 -15.37 -7.13
N ASN A 55 -3.38 -15.12 -6.15
CA ASN A 55 -3.58 -13.81 -5.55
C ASN A 55 -2.37 -13.46 -4.68
N ALA A 56 -1.33 -12.90 -5.31
CA ALA A 56 -0.48 -11.97 -4.61
C ALA A 56 -1.39 -10.87 -4.07
N ALA A 57 -1.50 -10.77 -2.75
CA ALA A 57 -2.33 -9.75 -2.11
C ALA A 57 -1.72 -8.37 -2.43
N VAL A 58 -2.28 -7.70 -3.44
CA VAL A 58 -2.10 -6.28 -3.62
C VAL A 58 -2.73 -5.62 -2.40
N GLN A 59 -1.90 -5.12 -1.50
CA GLN A 59 -2.35 -4.27 -0.41
C GLN A 59 -2.92 -3.00 -1.06
N ASP A 60 -4.24 -2.79 -0.91
CA ASP A 60 -4.89 -1.54 -1.31
C ASP A 60 -4.19 -0.39 -0.58
N GLY A 61 -3.41 0.41 -1.32
CA GLY A 61 -2.66 1.53 -0.76
C GLY A 61 -3.61 2.60 -0.24
N PRO A 62 -3.66 2.88 1.08
CA PRO A 62 -4.51 3.93 1.60
C PRO A 62 -3.75 5.25 1.54
N GLY A 63 -4.23 6.19 0.71
CA GLY A 63 -3.87 7.61 0.85
C GLY A 63 -4.06 8.08 2.31
N PRO A 64 -3.33 9.11 2.77
CA PRO A 64 -3.07 9.41 4.18
C PRO A 64 -4.36 9.48 5.00
N SER A 65 -4.61 8.38 5.71
CA SER A 65 -5.91 8.09 6.31
C SER A 65 -5.95 8.47 7.79
N GLY A 66 -5.62 9.73 8.07
CA GLY A 66 -5.59 10.32 9.40
C GLY A 66 -5.70 11.85 9.35
N GLY A 67 -5.98 12.48 10.50
CA GLY A 67 -5.87 13.93 10.64
C GLY A 67 -4.42 14.41 10.47
N PRO A 68 -4.17 15.74 10.41
CA PRO A 68 -2.83 16.28 10.26
C PRO A 68 -1.93 15.80 11.41
N ALA A 69 -0.96 14.95 11.08
CA ALA A 69 -0.06 14.37 12.07
C ALA A 69 0.72 15.46 12.83
N GLU A 70 0.85 15.32 14.14
CA GLU A 70 1.46 16.34 14.99
C GLU A 70 3.01 16.27 14.91
N PRO A 71 3.73 17.39 15.09
CA PRO A 71 5.18 17.37 15.26
C PRO A 71 5.58 16.62 16.54
N SER A 72 6.63 15.82 16.48
CA SER A 72 7.23 15.10 17.61
C SER A 72 8.74 14.99 17.44
N ASP A 73 9.45 14.77 18.54
CA ASP A 73 10.82 14.25 18.50
C ASP A 73 10.82 12.82 17.98
N ALA A 74 11.91 12.42 17.30
CA ALA A 74 12.09 11.04 16.84
C ALA A 74 12.25 10.06 18.02
N PRO A 75 11.51 8.94 18.04
CA PRO A 75 11.72 7.90 19.04
C PRO A 75 13.05 7.19 18.83
N ARG A 76 13.54 6.50 19.87
CA ARG A 76 14.62 5.52 19.70
C ARG A 76 14.15 4.41 18.75
N THR A 77 15.00 4.05 17.80
CA THR A 77 14.78 2.96 16.84
C THR A 77 15.88 1.91 16.95
N GLY A 78 15.61 0.71 16.45
CA GLY A 78 16.66 -0.26 16.10
C GLY A 78 17.41 0.17 14.83
N PRO A 79 18.32 -0.68 14.29
CA PRO A 79 19.09 -0.38 13.10
C PRO A 79 18.21 -0.04 11.89
N THR A 80 18.57 1.02 11.15
CA THR A 80 17.83 1.43 9.96
C THR A 80 18.04 0.44 8.80
N LEU A 81 16.96 -0.13 8.30
CA LEU A 81 16.91 -0.84 7.03
C LEU A 81 16.67 0.16 5.89
N SER A 82 17.57 0.22 4.92
CA SER A 82 17.38 0.98 3.68
C SER A 82 16.78 0.10 2.59
N VAL A 83 15.71 0.56 1.94
CA VAL A 83 15.09 -0.12 0.79
C VAL A 83 14.87 0.85 -0.36
N THR A 84 14.86 0.33 -1.59
CA THR A 84 14.62 1.10 -2.81
C THR A 84 13.61 0.35 -3.68
N THR A 85 12.58 1.03 -4.17
CA THR A 85 11.59 0.43 -5.07
C THR A 85 12.11 0.32 -6.52
N PRO A 86 11.44 -0.42 -7.43
CA PRO A 86 11.86 -0.52 -8.83
C PRO A 86 11.75 0.81 -9.58
N GLU A 87 10.93 1.74 -9.09
CA GLU A 87 10.82 3.10 -9.63
C GLU A 87 11.95 4.03 -9.12
N GLY A 88 12.79 3.55 -8.20
CA GLY A 88 13.93 4.27 -7.65
C GLY A 88 13.63 5.09 -6.39
N TYR A 89 12.45 4.96 -5.77
CA TYR A 89 12.15 5.64 -4.50
C TYR A 89 12.88 4.96 -3.34
N GLY A 90 13.67 5.74 -2.60
CA GLY A 90 14.48 5.27 -1.49
C GLY A 90 13.89 5.62 -0.12
N TYR A 91 13.81 4.62 0.76
CA TYR A 91 13.29 4.75 2.11
C TYR A 91 14.29 4.23 3.14
N GLY A 92 14.33 4.85 4.31
CA GLY A 92 14.90 4.30 5.53
C GLY A 92 13.78 3.89 6.49
N LEU A 93 13.90 2.70 7.10
CA LEU A 93 12.95 2.15 8.08
C LEU A 93 13.67 1.78 9.37
N GLY A 94 13.24 2.31 10.51
CA GLY A 94 13.73 1.91 11.84
C GLY A 94 12.57 1.58 12.76
N ALA A 95 12.47 0.34 13.25
CA ALA A 95 11.39 -0.04 14.16
C ALA A 95 11.61 0.58 15.54
N ALA A 96 10.55 1.15 16.12
CA ALA A 96 10.60 1.90 17.37
C ALA A 96 10.02 1.10 18.54
N ARG A 97 8.82 0.52 18.37
CA ARG A 97 8.17 -0.32 19.39
C ARG A 97 7.06 -1.18 18.81
N THR A 98 6.62 -2.16 19.58
CA THR A 98 5.43 -2.97 19.33
C THR A 98 4.50 -2.93 20.53
N GLY A 99 3.27 -3.40 20.36
CA GLY A 99 2.35 -3.59 21.48
C GLY A 99 0.95 -3.98 21.02
N THR A 100 0.00 -3.88 21.95
CA THR A 100 -1.41 -4.12 21.67
C THR A 100 -2.27 -2.97 22.18
N ALA A 101 -3.33 -2.61 21.46
CA ALA A 101 -4.26 -1.57 21.89
C ALA A 101 -5.71 -1.91 21.51
N GLY A 102 -6.66 -1.44 22.31
CA GLY A 102 -8.09 -1.59 22.00
C GLY A 102 -8.55 -0.78 20.77
N LYS A 103 -7.82 0.29 20.40
CA LYS A 103 -8.04 1.08 19.19
C LYS A 103 -6.71 1.74 18.76
N PRO A 104 -5.87 1.05 17.96
CA PRO A 104 -4.52 1.53 17.62
C PRO A 104 -4.49 2.65 16.57
N LEU A 105 -5.44 2.69 15.64
CA LEU A 105 -5.51 3.69 14.56
C LEU A 105 -6.77 4.55 14.70
N SER A 106 -6.76 5.74 14.09
CA SER A 106 -7.88 6.68 14.18
C SER A 106 -9.20 6.09 13.66
N ARG A 107 -9.11 5.29 12.58
CA ARG A 107 -10.26 4.63 11.93
C ARG A 107 -10.65 3.27 12.51
N SER A 108 -9.85 2.67 13.40
CA SER A 108 -10.21 1.39 14.03
C SER A 108 -11.46 1.52 14.90
N THR A 109 -12.31 0.50 14.94
CA THR A 109 -13.31 0.33 16.01
C THR A 109 -12.63 -0.08 17.32
N ALA A 110 -13.38 -0.09 18.42
CA ALA A 110 -12.88 -0.69 19.66
C ALA A 110 -12.82 -2.22 19.53
N ALA A 111 -11.76 -2.84 20.05
CA ALA A 111 -11.60 -4.28 20.09
C ALA A 111 -12.67 -4.96 20.98
N PRO A 112 -13.13 -6.18 20.64
CA PRO A 112 -13.96 -6.99 21.53
C PRO A 112 -13.30 -7.24 22.89
N SER A 113 -14.13 -7.36 23.94
CA SER A 113 -13.64 -7.63 25.30
C SER A 113 -12.74 -8.86 25.38
N GLY A 114 -11.65 -8.77 26.14
CA GLY A 114 -10.64 -9.82 26.24
C GLY A 114 -9.68 -9.92 25.05
N THR A 115 -9.80 -9.03 24.04
CA THR A 115 -8.92 -8.99 22.86
C THR A 115 -8.35 -7.60 22.64
N ALA A 116 -7.31 -7.51 21.81
CA ALA A 116 -6.75 -6.23 21.36
C ALA A 116 -6.26 -6.34 19.92
N TYR A 117 -5.99 -5.22 19.26
CA TYR A 117 -5.29 -5.21 17.98
C TYR A 117 -3.78 -5.14 18.22
N ALA A 118 -3.01 -5.95 17.52
CA ALA A 118 -1.55 -5.83 17.51
C ALA A 118 -1.15 -4.60 16.69
N TYR A 119 -0.15 -3.86 17.17
CA TYR A 119 0.42 -2.75 16.43
C TYR A 119 1.95 -2.72 16.56
N ALA A 120 2.56 -2.07 15.58
CA ALA A 120 3.96 -1.70 15.61
C ALA A 120 4.12 -0.25 15.14
N GLU A 121 5.18 0.39 15.62
CA GLU A 121 5.59 1.72 15.22
C GLU A 121 7.00 1.69 14.64
N TYR A 122 7.18 2.38 13.52
CA TYR A 122 8.47 2.53 12.87
C TYR A 122 8.63 3.95 12.32
N VAL A 123 9.87 4.41 12.27
CA VAL A 123 10.25 5.63 11.56
C VAL A 123 10.39 5.28 10.09
N LEU A 124 9.66 6.01 9.24
CA LEU A 124 9.80 6.00 7.79
C LEU A 124 10.44 7.30 7.35
N THR A 125 11.55 7.23 6.64
CA THR A 125 12.33 8.40 6.17
C THR A 125 12.48 8.36 4.66
N ASN A 126 12.15 9.46 3.98
CA ASN A 126 12.57 9.70 2.59
C ASN A 126 14.08 9.99 2.59
N ASN A 127 14.88 9.09 2.02
CA ASN A 127 16.34 9.25 1.98
C ASN A 127 16.85 10.05 0.76
N GLN A 128 15.94 10.62 -0.04
CA GLN A 128 16.23 11.34 -1.28
C GLN A 128 16.03 12.86 -1.16
N GLN A 129 16.64 13.59 -2.10
CA GLN A 129 16.53 15.05 -2.22
C GLN A 129 15.30 15.52 -3.02
N GLN A 130 14.45 14.58 -3.44
CA GLN A 130 13.21 14.81 -4.18
C GLN A 130 12.01 14.21 -3.43
N PRO A 131 10.77 14.67 -3.68
CA PRO A 131 9.60 13.99 -3.17
C PRO A 131 9.53 12.53 -3.65
N VAL A 132 9.11 11.62 -2.77
CA VAL A 132 8.86 10.20 -3.09
C VAL A 132 7.42 9.84 -2.69
N LEU A 133 6.86 8.76 -3.22
CA LEU A 133 5.54 8.28 -2.80
C LEU A 133 5.50 8.03 -1.28
N LEU A 134 4.41 8.40 -0.61
CA LEU A 134 4.17 7.97 0.77
C LEU A 134 3.64 6.53 0.74
N ASP A 135 4.56 5.60 0.78
CA ASP A 135 4.32 4.15 0.79
C ASP A 135 4.64 3.55 2.17
N PHE A 136 4.21 2.32 2.45
CA PHE A 136 4.37 1.66 3.75
C PHE A 136 5.03 0.29 3.59
N PRO A 137 6.38 0.21 3.51
CA PRO A 137 7.08 -1.03 3.12
C PRO A 137 7.06 -2.14 4.16
N ALA A 138 6.88 -1.80 5.44
CA ALA A 138 6.93 -2.76 6.55
C ALA A 138 5.54 -3.31 6.88
N ASP A 139 5.51 -4.62 7.14
CA ASP A 139 4.32 -5.38 7.54
C ASP A 139 4.52 -5.99 8.95
N LEU A 140 3.43 -6.24 9.65
CA LEU A 140 3.40 -6.71 11.03
C LEU A 140 3.22 -8.23 11.06
N PHE A 141 4.18 -8.93 11.68
CA PHE A 141 4.14 -10.36 11.87
C PHE A 141 3.97 -10.71 13.35
N LEU A 142 3.19 -11.76 13.59
CA LEU A 142 2.87 -12.25 14.92
C LEU A 142 2.92 -13.80 14.97
N PRO A 143 3.30 -14.40 16.10
CA PRO A 143 3.26 -15.85 16.27
C PRO A 143 1.84 -16.41 16.20
N LEU A 144 1.66 -17.52 15.48
CA LEU A 144 0.38 -18.20 15.25
C LEU A 144 -0.35 -18.57 16.57
N LYS A 145 0.39 -18.77 17.66
CA LYS A 145 -0.16 -19.09 18.99
C LYS A 145 -1.06 -17.98 19.54
N TYR A 146 -0.85 -16.73 19.14
CA TYR A 146 -1.67 -15.56 19.54
C TYR A 146 -2.78 -15.21 18.55
N VAL A 147 -2.84 -15.88 17.39
CA VAL A 147 -3.91 -15.70 16.41
C VAL A 147 -5.13 -16.53 16.82
N PRO A 148 -6.30 -15.90 17.09
CA PRO A 148 -7.53 -16.61 17.39
C PRO A 148 -7.91 -17.56 16.26
N SER A 149 -8.50 -18.72 16.58
CA SER A 149 -8.83 -19.75 15.58
C SER A 149 -9.61 -19.21 14.37
N ALA A 150 -10.59 -18.32 14.62
CA ALA A 150 -11.38 -17.65 13.58
C ALA A 150 -10.57 -16.72 12.65
N ALA A 151 -9.42 -16.19 13.10
CA ALA A 151 -8.53 -15.35 12.30
C ALA A 151 -7.43 -16.13 11.57
N ARG A 152 -7.16 -17.40 11.95
CA ARG A 152 -6.05 -18.21 11.39
C ARG A 152 -6.14 -18.43 9.87
N GLN A 153 -7.34 -18.45 9.29
CA GLN A 153 -7.51 -18.54 7.83
C GLN A 153 -7.06 -17.28 7.08
N ARG A 154 -6.93 -16.14 7.77
CA ARG A 154 -6.42 -14.87 7.22
C ARG A 154 -4.96 -14.58 7.64
N CYS A 155 -4.34 -15.48 8.40
CA CYS A 155 -2.96 -15.42 8.86
C CYS A 155 -2.06 -16.01 7.79
N MET A 156 -1.39 -15.14 7.03
CA MET A 156 -0.61 -15.49 5.85
C MET A 156 0.89 -15.63 6.22
N PRO A 157 1.50 -16.83 6.09
CA PRO A 157 2.94 -16.98 6.23
C PRO A 157 3.66 -16.35 5.03
N GLN A 158 4.89 -15.86 5.22
CA GLN A 158 5.68 -15.28 4.13
C GLN A 158 7.08 -15.92 4.01
N PRO A 159 7.65 -16.02 2.80
CA PRO A 159 9.02 -16.49 2.61
C PRO A 159 10.02 -15.61 3.37
N GLY A 160 11.05 -16.21 3.98
CA GLY A 160 12.06 -15.50 4.76
C GLY A 160 11.68 -15.17 6.21
N VAL A 161 10.38 -15.18 6.55
CA VAL A 161 9.87 -15.00 7.91
C VAL A 161 9.87 -16.37 8.65
N PRO A 162 10.06 -16.41 9.99
CA PRO A 162 9.90 -17.64 10.77
C PRO A 162 8.56 -18.36 10.53
N LYS A 163 8.60 -19.69 10.42
CA LYS A 163 7.45 -20.52 9.98
C LYS A 163 6.27 -20.53 10.94
N ASP A 164 6.50 -20.17 12.19
CA ASP A 164 5.51 -20.05 13.26
C ASP A 164 4.86 -18.65 13.32
N MET A 165 5.31 -17.71 12.48
CA MET A 165 4.76 -16.37 12.36
C MET A 165 3.96 -16.17 11.07
N CYS A 166 3.05 -15.21 11.09
CA CYS A 166 2.30 -14.76 9.92
C CYS A 166 1.93 -13.28 10.03
N THR A 167 1.59 -12.67 8.89
CA THR A 167 0.89 -11.38 8.88
C THR A 167 -0.63 -11.62 8.86
N LEU A 168 -1.35 -10.79 9.61
CA LEU A 168 -2.80 -10.63 9.48
C LEU A 168 -3.08 -9.36 8.68
N PRO A 169 -4.21 -9.26 7.96
CA PRO A 169 -4.68 -8.03 7.34
C PRO A 169 -4.59 -6.85 8.31
N ASN A 170 -4.04 -5.75 7.82
CA ASN A 170 -3.57 -4.62 8.60
C ASN A 170 -3.56 -3.35 7.76
N HIS A 171 -3.49 -2.20 8.42
CA HIS A 171 -3.33 -0.90 7.79
C HIS A 171 -2.23 -0.09 8.47
N SER A 172 -1.59 0.79 7.69
CA SER A 172 -0.60 1.76 8.18
C SER A 172 -1.16 3.18 8.19
N GLN A 173 -0.74 3.98 9.17
CA GLN A 173 -1.09 5.39 9.30
C GLN A 173 0.12 6.20 9.79
N VAL A 174 0.40 7.36 9.17
CA VAL A 174 1.30 8.36 9.76
C VAL A 174 0.64 8.94 11.01
N ILE A 175 1.29 8.78 12.16
CA ILE A 175 0.78 9.27 13.46
C ILE A 175 1.53 10.50 13.97
N ALA A 176 2.78 10.72 13.57
CA ALA A 176 3.54 11.94 13.89
C ALA A 176 4.53 12.33 12.79
N ARG A 177 4.88 13.61 12.72
CA ARG A 177 5.96 14.16 11.88
C ARG A 177 7.18 14.41 12.74
N LEU A 178 8.33 13.86 12.35
CA LEU A 178 9.51 13.83 13.22
C LEU A 178 10.45 15.00 12.92
N ASN A 179 11.06 15.56 13.97
CA ASN A 179 12.15 16.54 13.88
C ASN A 179 11.81 17.75 12.97
N GLY A 180 10.57 18.24 13.03
CA GLY A 180 10.11 19.37 12.22
C GLY A 180 9.77 19.03 10.76
N SER A 181 9.70 17.75 10.37
CA SER A 181 9.38 17.33 9.00
C SER A 181 8.09 17.97 8.45
N ALA A 182 8.16 18.42 7.20
CA ALA A 182 7.02 18.94 6.48
C ALA A 182 5.92 17.87 6.32
N ALA A 183 4.66 18.31 6.21
CA ALA A 183 3.53 17.40 6.00
C ALA A 183 3.59 16.69 4.64
N PRO A 184 2.94 15.53 4.49
CA PRO A 184 2.81 14.87 3.19
C PRO A 184 2.18 15.82 2.16
N ILE A 185 2.74 15.83 0.95
CA ILE A 185 2.23 16.63 -0.17
C ILE A 185 1.15 15.79 -0.85
N VAL A 186 -0.04 16.33 -1.03
CA VAL A 186 -1.07 15.69 -1.86
C VAL A 186 -0.98 16.27 -3.26
N GLN A 187 -0.72 15.41 -4.25
CA GLN A 187 -0.60 15.78 -5.65
C GLN A 187 -1.26 14.71 -6.52
N ASP A 188 -2.15 15.14 -7.43
CA ASP A 188 -2.81 14.28 -8.44
C ASP A 188 -3.56 13.04 -7.89
N GLY A 189 -3.87 13.04 -6.58
CA GLY A 189 -4.52 11.94 -5.85
C GLY A 189 -3.55 11.12 -4.99
N ASP A 190 -2.26 11.16 -5.31
CA ASP A 190 -1.19 10.54 -4.53
C ASP A 190 -0.79 11.41 -3.33
N ALA A 191 -0.21 10.77 -2.32
CA ALA A 191 0.50 11.46 -1.24
C ALA A 191 1.99 11.19 -1.36
N LEU A 192 2.80 12.23 -1.18
CA LEU A 192 4.25 12.19 -1.32
C LEU A 192 4.92 12.61 0.00
N MET A 193 6.02 11.95 0.35
CA MET A 193 6.95 12.41 1.38
C MET A 193 7.85 13.51 0.80
N PRO A 194 7.94 14.71 1.40
CA PRO A 194 8.92 15.72 1.03
C PRO A 194 10.37 15.22 1.14
N PRO A 195 11.34 15.88 0.46
CA PRO A 195 12.77 15.57 0.60
C PRO A 195 13.22 15.49 2.06
N GLY A 196 13.92 14.41 2.44
CA GLY A 196 14.44 14.21 3.80
C GLY A 196 13.39 14.05 4.91
N ALA A 197 12.08 14.08 4.60
CA ALA A 197 11.04 14.00 5.61
C ALA A 197 11.03 12.65 6.34
N SER A 198 10.83 12.70 7.65
CA SER A 198 10.74 11.53 8.54
C SER A 198 9.43 11.52 9.30
N TYR A 199 8.74 10.39 9.29
CA TYR A 199 7.42 10.19 9.88
C TYR A 199 7.42 9.00 10.83
N LEU A 200 6.68 9.11 11.93
CA LEU A 200 6.33 7.95 12.74
C LEU A 200 5.08 7.32 12.14
N VAL A 201 5.23 6.10 11.63
CA VAL A 201 4.15 5.30 11.08
C VAL A 201 3.74 4.27 12.13
N ARG A 202 2.44 4.10 12.35
CA ARG A 202 1.88 2.97 13.07
C ARG A 202 1.17 2.04 12.10
N ILE A 203 1.57 0.78 12.10
CA ILE A 203 0.88 -0.33 11.44
C ILE A 203 0.09 -1.11 12.50
N ALA A 204 -1.13 -1.53 12.19
CA ALA A 204 -1.94 -2.33 13.12
C ALA A 204 -2.87 -3.32 12.43
N THR A 205 -3.13 -4.46 13.08
CA THR A 205 -4.02 -5.50 12.55
C THR A 205 -5.48 -5.05 12.50
N ASP A 206 -6.21 -5.49 11.48
CA ASP A 206 -7.65 -5.28 11.31
C ASP A 206 -8.47 -6.28 12.14
N LEU A 207 -7.82 -7.38 12.53
CA LEU A 207 -8.39 -8.47 13.30
C LEU A 207 -7.84 -8.43 14.71
N PRO A 208 -8.69 -8.66 15.73
CA PRO A 208 -8.24 -8.76 17.11
C PRO A 208 -7.43 -10.04 17.32
N VAL A 209 -6.50 -9.96 18.26
CA VAL A 209 -5.56 -11.01 18.67
C VAL A 209 -5.54 -11.14 20.19
N ASP A 210 -4.85 -12.16 20.69
CA ASP A 210 -4.55 -12.29 22.12
C ASP A 210 -3.67 -11.09 22.57
N PRO A 211 -4.07 -10.32 23.61
CA PRO A 211 -3.35 -9.12 24.04
C PRO A 211 -1.93 -9.41 24.56
N ARG A 212 -1.57 -10.67 24.85
CA ARG A 212 -0.26 -11.07 25.35
C ARG A 212 0.85 -11.11 24.29
N VAL A 213 0.52 -10.85 23.02
CA VAL A 213 1.49 -10.92 21.91
C VAL A 213 2.53 -9.79 21.89
N GLY A 214 2.33 -8.70 22.65
CA GLY A 214 3.00 -7.40 22.46
C GLY A 214 4.50 -7.43 22.15
N GLU A 215 5.31 -8.17 22.91
CA GLU A 215 6.77 -8.26 22.73
C GLU A 215 7.23 -9.31 21.70
N GLU A 216 6.33 -10.20 21.26
CA GLU A 216 6.61 -11.21 20.23
C GLU A 216 6.20 -10.75 18.81
N ILE A 217 5.61 -9.56 18.68
CA ILE A 217 5.38 -8.90 17.39
C ILE A 217 6.74 -8.57 16.73
N ARG A 218 6.85 -8.76 15.41
CA ARG A 218 8.01 -8.36 14.60
C ARG A 218 7.56 -7.55 13.38
N LEU A 219 8.45 -6.74 12.84
CA LEU A 219 8.24 -6.06 11.55
C LEU A 219 9.14 -6.70 10.50
N TYR A 220 8.59 -6.96 9.32
CA TYR A 220 9.36 -7.38 8.16
C TYR A 220 8.96 -6.57 6.93
N VAL A 221 9.94 -6.19 6.11
CA VAL A 221 9.70 -5.79 4.73
C VAL A 221 9.74 -7.06 3.90
N TRP A 222 8.61 -7.47 3.29
CA TRP A 222 8.51 -8.74 2.55
C TRP A 222 7.97 -8.60 1.13
N ASN A 223 7.21 -7.53 0.85
CA ASN A 223 6.60 -7.31 -0.45
C ASN A 223 7.69 -7.20 -1.53
N ALA A 224 7.52 -7.95 -2.63
CA ALA A 224 8.50 -8.09 -3.71
C ALA A 224 8.87 -6.77 -4.42
N ARG A 225 8.14 -5.67 -4.18
CA ARG A 225 8.52 -4.33 -4.63
C ARG A 225 9.70 -3.75 -3.83
N PHE A 226 9.94 -4.20 -2.60
CA PHE A 226 11.01 -3.72 -1.74
C PHE A 226 12.12 -4.77 -1.50
N THR A 227 11.87 -6.05 -1.82
CA THR A 227 12.80 -7.17 -1.59
C THR A 227 13.17 -7.86 -2.91
N SER A 228 14.46 -7.82 -3.28
CA SER A 228 14.93 -8.34 -4.57
C SER A 228 14.87 -9.87 -4.69
N ASP A 229 14.99 -10.59 -3.58
CA ASP A 229 14.94 -12.06 -3.49
C ASP A 229 13.58 -12.61 -3.02
N ARG A 230 12.59 -11.73 -2.82
CA ARG A 230 11.25 -12.04 -2.30
C ARG A 230 11.25 -12.70 -0.91
N ARG A 231 12.23 -12.40 -0.07
CA ARG A 231 12.27 -12.84 1.34
C ARG A 231 11.98 -11.67 2.28
N GLY A 232 11.28 -11.97 3.36
CA GLY A 232 11.11 -11.04 4.48
C GLY A 232 12.45 -10.65 5.09
N ILE A 233 12.73 -9.35 5.13
CA ILE A 233 13.87 -8.75 5.82
C ILE A 233 13.34 -8.12 7.10
N GLU A 234 13.86 -8.54 8.25
CA GLU A 234 13.44 -8.01 9.54
C GLU A 234 13.84 -6.54 9.69
N VAL A 235 12.96 -5.73 10.28
CA VAL A 235 13.29 -4.38 10.76
C VAL A 235 13.42 -4.48 12.29
N PRO A 236 14.63 -4.60 12.84
CA PRO A 236 14.80 -4.95 14.24
C PRO A 236 14.37 -3.81 15.18
N LEU A 237 13.90 -4.19 16.36
CA LEU A 237 13.54 -3.27 17.45
C LEU A 237 14.79 -2.71 18.18
N PRO A 238 14.65 -1.66 19.03
CA PRO A 238 15.78 -0.95 19.65
C PRO A 238 16.54 -1.67 20.77
#